data_AF-A0A1M6G3J2-F1
#
_entry.id   AF-A0A1M6G3J2-F1
#
_cell.length_a   1.000
_cell.length_b   1.000
_cell.length_c   1.000
_cell.angle_alpha   90.00
_cell.angle_beta   90.00
_cell.angle_gamma   90.00
#
_symmetry.space_group_name_H-M   'P 1'
#
loop_
_entity.id
_entity.type
_entity.pdbx_description
1 polymer ?
#
loop_
_entity_poly.entity_id
_entity_poly.type
_entity_poly.pdbx_seq_one_letter_code
_entity_poly.pdbx_strand_id
1 'polypeptide(L)' 'MDFLVIGGEGFKLTQIFALGEELRDTFNKKVGVFEINEINQDSEFYKTVMREKVLIA' A
#
# COMPACT_ATOMS: atom_id res chain seq x y z
N MET A 1 5.35 3.25 -8.85
CA MET A 1 5.24 3.98 -7.57
C MET A 1 4.42 3.10 -6.68
N ASP A 2 4.91 2.79 -5.50
CA ASP A 2 4.35 1.71 -4.70
C ASP A 2 3.91 2.27 -3.35
N PHE A 3 2.69 1.92 -2.94
CA PHE A 3 2.06 2.37 -1.71
C PHE A 3 1.84 1.20 -0.77
N LEU A 4 2.24 1.38 0.47
CA LEU A 4 1.83 0.57 1.59
C LEU A 4 0.74 1.34 2.36
N VAL A 5 -0.46 0.78 2.42
CA VAL A 5 -1.61 1.37 3.09
C VAL A 5 -1.82 0.71 4.44
N ILE A 6 -2.03 1.53 5.47
CA ILE A 6 -2.42 1.09 6.82
C ILE A 6 -3.87 1.53 7.01
N GLY A 7 -4.82 0.64 6.72
CA GLY A 7 -6.25 0.98 6.72
C GLY A 7 -6.84 1.22 8.11
N GLY A 8 -6.31 0.54 9.12
CA GLY A 8 -6.80 0.62 10.50
C GLY A 8 -8.16 -0.07 10.70
N GLU A 9 -8.79 0.19 11.83
CA GLU A 9 -10.07 -0.43 12.20
C GLU A 9 -11.19 0.01 11.24
N GLY A 10 -11.98 -0.97 10.76
CA GLY A 10 -13.11 -0.72 9.87
C GLY A 10 -12.76 -0.56 8.39
N PHE A 11 -11.47 -0.53 8.02
CA PHE A 11 -11.07 -0.59 6.62
C PHE A 11 -11.44 -1.94 6.01
N LYS A 12 -12.20 -1.91 4.91
CA LYS A 12 -12.53 -3.14 4.20
C LYS A 12 -11.37 -3.45 3.26
N LEU A 13 -10.68 -4.57 3.48
CA LEU A 13 -9.51 -4.97 2.68
C LEU A 13 -9.76 -4.90 1.17
N THR A 14 -10.97 -5.24 0.72
CA THR A 14 -11.35 -5.17 -0.70
C THR A 14 -11.36 -3.75 -1.29
N GLN A 15 -11.38 -2.70 -0.47
CA GLN A 15 -11.26 -1.31 -0.93
C GLN A 15 -9.86 -0.99 -1.48
N ILE A 16 -8.84 -1.80 -1.16
CA ILE A 16 -7.49 -1.60 -1.69
C ILE A 16 -7.46 -1.67 -3.22
N PHE A 17 -8.32 -2.48 -3.83
CA PHE A 17 -8.42 -2.62 -5.28
C PHE A 17 -8.94 -1.33 -5.93
N ALA A 18 -10.01 -0.75 -5.37
CA ALA A 18 -10.56 0.51 -5.87
C ALA A 18 -9.55 1.65 -5.73
N LEU A 19 -8.89 1.75 -4.58
CA LEU A 19 -7.82 2.73 -4.35
C LEU A 19 -6.66 2.55 -5.34
N GLY A 20 -6.28 1.31 -5.65
CA GLY A 20 -5.24 1.00 -6.63
C GLY A 20 -5.56 1.53 -8.03
N GLU A 21 -6.79 1.35 -8.49
CA GLU A 21 -7.23 1.88 -9.79
C GLU A 21 -7.30 3.41 -9.78
N GLU A 22 -7.88 4.01 -8.74
CA GLU A 22 -7.95 5.47 -8.60
C GLU A 22 -6.57 6.14 -8.66
N LEU A 23 -5.57 5.57 -7.96
CA LEU A 23 -4.20 6.09 -7.98
C LEU A 23 -3.52 5.87 -9.34
N ARG A 24 -3.77 4.73 -10.00
CA ARG A 24 -3.23 4.47 -11.33
C ARG A 24 -3.73 5.49 -12.34
N ASP A 25 -5.04 5.77 -12.33
CA ASP A 25 -5.67 6.75 -13.21
C ASP A 25 -5.19 8.18 -12.88
N THR A 26 -5.16 8.53 -11.60
CA THR A 26 -4.75 9.88 -11.15
C THR A 26 -3.30 10.20 -11.51
N PHE A 27 -2.37 9.26 -11.29
CA PHE A 27 -0.95 9.47 -11.58
C PHE A 27 -0.57 9.19 -13.03
N ASN A 28 -1.44 8.53 -13.80
CA ASN A 28 -1.17 8.04 -15.15
C ASN A 28 0.18 7.31 -15.26
N LYS A 29 0.48 6.47 -14.26
CA LYS A 29 1.74 5.73 -14.10
C LYS A 29 1.47 4.35 -13.53
N LYS A 30 2.43 3.45 -13.67
CA LYS A 30 2.37 2.15 -13.00
C LYS A 30 2.43 2.36 -11.48
N VAL A 31 1.35 1.97 -10.81
CA VAL A 31 1.20 2.00 -9.36
C VAL A 31 0.97 0.59 -8.81
N GLY A 32 1.71 0.23 -7.76
CA GLY A 32 1.45 -0.93 -6.90
C GLY A 32 0.86 -0.45 -5.57
N VAL A 33 -0.19 -1.10 -5.09
CA VAL A 33 -0.83 -0.76 -3.81
C VAL A 33 -1.00 -2.05 -3.02
N PHE A 34 -0.58 -2.02 -1.76
CA PHE A 34 -0.66 -3.14 -0.83
C PHE A 34 -1.27 -2.68 0.48
N GLU A 35 -2.13 -3.50 1.06
CA GLU A 35 -2.60 -3.29 2.44
C GLU A 35 -1.67 -4.02 3.41
N ILE A 36 -1.43 -3.47 4.61
CA ILE A 36 -0.47 -4.04 5.57
C ILE A 36 -0.78 -5.50 5.97
N ASN A 37 -2.05 -5.90 5.97
CA ASN A 37 -2.48 -7.28 6.27
C ASN A 37 -2.20 -8.27 5.13
N GLU A 38 -1.85 -7.79 3.94
CA GLU A 38 -1.45 -8.63 2.80
C GLU A 38 0.05 -8.98 2.86
N ILE A 39 0.81 -8.35 3.76
CA ILE A 39 2.26 -8.48 3.85
C ILE A 39 2.65 -9.26 5.10
N ASN A 40 3.52 -10.26 4.93
CA ASN A 40 4.19 -10.89 6.05
C ASN A 40 5.17 -9.91 6.71
N GLN A 41 4.86 -9.47 7.93
CA GLN A 41 5.66 -8.48 8.66
C GLN A 41 7.00 -9.01 9.19
N ASP A 42 7.20 -10.34 9.20
CA ASP A 42 8.49 -10.92 9.55
C ASP A 42 9.47 -10.97 8.36
N SER A 43 8.98 -10.66 7.15
CA SER A 43 9.76 -10.74 5.91
C SER A 43 10.80 -9.62 5.78
N GLU A 44 11.89 -9.93 5.08
CA GLU A 44 12.89 -8.91 4.69
C GLU A 44 12.31 -7.85 3.75
N PHE A 45 11.27 -8.20 2.98
CA PHE A 45 10.52 -7.25 2.17
C PHE A 45 9.88 -6.18 3.05
N TYR A 46 9.10 -6.58 4.06
CA TYR A 46 8.47 -5.63 4.99
C TYR A 46 9.50 -4.76 5.70
N LYS A 47 10.58 -5.36 6.23
CA LYS A 47 11.65 -4.62 6.92
C LYS A 47 12.30 -3.59 6.00
N THR A 48 12.52 -3.94 4.74
CA THR A 48 13.08 -3.02 3.72
C THR A 48 12.12 -1.87 3.42
N VAL A 49 10.85 -2.16 3.14
CA VAL A 49 9.82 -1.13 2.93
C VAL A 49 9.75 -0.19 4.13
N MET A 50 9.73 -0.72 5.35
CA MET A 50 9.60 0.11 6.55
C MET A 50 10.84 0.96 6.85
N ARG A 51 12.03 0.52 6.42
CA ARG A 51 13.28 1.29 6.52
C ARG A 51 13.35 2.42 5.49
N GLU A 52 12.83 2.19 4.29
CA GLU A 52 13.00 3.09 3.15
C GLU A 52 11.77 3.96 2.85
N LYS A 53 10.63 3.68 3.51
CA LYS A 53 9.38 4.40 3.25
C LYS A 53 9.51 5.91 3.47
N VAL A 54 8.74 6.63 2.65
CA VAL A 54 8.41 8.03 2.88
C VAL A 54 6.98 8.09 3.38
N LEU A 55 6.75 8.75 4.51
CA LEU A 55 5.40 8.99 5.02
C LEU A 55 4.75 10.11 4.21
N ILE A 56 3.51 9.86 3.78
CA ILE A 56 2.71 10.83 3.04
C ILE A 56 1.53 11.21 3.95
N ALA A 57 1.33 12.51 4.14
CA ALA A 57 0.32 13.10 5.00
C ALA A 57 -0.99 13.37 4.25
#